data_AF-A0A952SE70-F1
#
_entry.id   AF-A0A952SE70-F1
#
_cell.length_a   1.000
_cell.length_b   1.000
_cell.length_c   1.000
_cell.angle_alpha   90.00
_cell.angle_beta   90.00
_cell.angle_gamma   90.00
#
_symmetry.space_group_name_H-M   'P 1'
#
loop_
_entity.id
_entity.type
_entity.pdbx_description
1 polymer ?
#
loop_
_entity_poly.entity_id
_entity_poly.type
_entity_poly.pdbx_seq_one_letter_code
_entity_poly.pdbx_strand_id
1 'polypeptide(L)'
;MKKIRVLNVDDSALMRQVLASLLAKDQEIEVVGSAPDPYIAREKIKALNPDVITLDVEMPRMDGITFLEKLMRGHPMPVVMVSSLTEAGCQTTLRALELGAVDFITKPKIDLREGMDEVAQDLIAKIKAAASARVRPLLVKREASESETKYASRNTLHGSSSAMIKTTDTIIAIGSSTGGTEAVKDVLELLPPNTPPVLITQHMPERFTKTWADRMNGLC
;
A
#
# COMPACT_ATOMS: atom_id res chain seq x y z
N MET A 1 -13.10 22.58 9.53
CA MET A 1 -12.35 21.78 8.54
C MET A 1 -13.18 20.56 8.16
N LYS A 2 -13.07 20.07 6.92
CA LYS A 2 -13.77 18.85 6.47
C LYS A 2 -13.02 17.64 7.07
N LYS A 3 -13.73 16.76 7.77
CA LYS A 3 -13.15 15.53 8.33
C LYS A 3 -12.87 14.51 7.22
N ILE A 4 -11.84 13.69 7.40
CA ILE A 4 -11.53 12.52 6.56
C ILE A 4 -12.53 11.43 6.91
N ARG A 5 -13.31 11.02 5.91
CA ARG A 5 -14.41 10.06 6.08
C ARG A 5 -13.90 8.65 5.81
N VAL A 6 -13.90 7.80 6.83
CA VAL A 6 -13.36 6.44 6.76
C VAL A 6 -14.47 5.40 6.82
N LEU A 7 -14.41 4.40 5.94
CA LEU A 7 -15.25 3.21 6.01
C LEU A 7 -14.39 2.00 6.42
N ASN A 8 -14.77 1.31 7.50
CA ASN A 8 -14.07 0.11 7.96
C ASN A 8 -14.69 -1.17 7.41
N VAL A 9 -13.92 -2.00 6.71
CA VAL A 9 -14.36 -3.26 6.11
C VAL A 9 -13.57 -4.40 6.72
N ASP A 10 -14.21 -5.20 7.57
CA ASP A 10 -13.60 -6.31 8.31
C ASP A 10 -14.73 -7.25 8.76
N ASP A 11 -14.55 -8.57 8.71
CA ASP A 11 -15.61 -9.52 9.05
C ASP A 11 -15.85 -9.62 10.58
N SER A 12 -14.81 -9.35 11.37
CA SER A 12 -14.85 -9.34 12.83
C SER A 12 -15.51 -8.07 13.37
N ALA A 13 -16.67 -8.24 14.01
CA ALA A 13 -17.37 -7.15 14.70
C ALA A 13 -16.48 -6.46 15.76
N LEU A 14 -15.66 -7.25 16.45
CA LEU A 14 -14.70 -6.75 17.45
C LEU A 14 -13.64 -5.87 16.78
N MET A 15 -13.05 -6.32 15.67
CA MET A 15 -12.02 -5.54 14.98
C MET A 15 -12.59 -4.23 14.42
N ARG A 16 -13.82 -4.24 13.88
CA ARG A 16 -14.51 -3.01 13.45
C ARG A 16 -14.65 -2.00 14.60
N GLN A 17 -14.96 -2.46 15.82
CA GLN A 17 -15.05 -1.60 17.01
C GLN A 17 -13.68 -1.09 17.47
N VAL A 18 -12.66 -1.95 17.46
CA VAL A 18 -11.28 -1.57 17.80
C VAL A 18 -10.77 -0.50 16.84
N LEU A 19 -10.84 -0.74 15.53
CA LEU A 19 -10.42 0.23 14.52
C LEU A 19 -11.18 1.55 14.64
N ALA A 20 -12.50 1.50 14.86
CA ALA A 20 -13.28 2.71 15.07
C ALA A 20 -12.83 3.49 16.31
N SER A 21 -12.52 2.79 17.40
CA SER A 21 -12.05 3.41 18.66
C SER A 21 -10.66 4.00 18.53
N LEU A 22 -9.76 3.36 17.77
CA LEU A 22 -8.42 3.87 17.50
C LEU A 22 -8.50 5.15 16.65
N LEU A 23 -9.31 5.14 15.58
CA LEU A 23 -9.49 6.29 14.69
C LEU A 23 -10.20 7.46 15.38
N ALA A 24 -11.13 7.19 16.31
CA ALA A 24 -11.85 8.22 17.06
C ALA A 24 -10.97 9.07 17.99
N LYS A 25 -9.70 8.66 18.23
CA LYS A 25 -8.73 9.47 18.97
C LYS A 25 -8.32 10.75 18.22
N ASP A 26 -8.50 10.80 16.90
CA ASP A 26 -8.18 11.96 16.07
C ASP A 26 -9.44 12.72 15.64
N GLN A 27 -9.49 14.03 15.88
CA GLN A 27 -10.67 14.84 15.59
C GLN A 27 -10.87 15.13 14.10
N GLU A 28 -9.82 14.96 13.28
CA GLU A 28 -9.87 15.16 11.82
C GLU A 28 -10.43 13.95 11.09
N ILE A 29 -10.60 12.80 11.77
CA ILE A 29 -11.11 11.56 11.18
C ILE A 29 -12.54 11.30 11.67
N GLU A 30 -13.38 10.85 10.76
CA GLU A 30 -14.75 10.40 11.04
C GLU A 30 -14.98 9.03 10.43
N VAL A 31 -15.29 8.04 11.27
CA VAL A 31 -15.69 6.71 10.80
C VAL A 31 -17.17 6.76 10.41
N VAL A 32 -17.44 6.92 9.11
CA VAL A 32 -18.80 7.11 8.57
C VAL A 32 -19.62 5.82 8.52
N GLY A 33 -18.95 4.67 8.66
CA GLY A 33 -19.62 3.39 8.74
C GLY A 33 -18.64 2.23 8.81
N SER A 34 -19.20 1.03 8.89
CA SER A 34 -18.43 -0.20 8.83
C SER A 34 -19.20 -1.31 8.10
N ALA A 35 -18.52 -2.25 7.46
CA ALA A 35 -19.11 -3.33 6.68
C ALA A 35 -18.50 -4.69 7.08
N PRO A 36 -19.31 -5.73 7.27
CA PRO A 36 -18.83 -7.07 7.60
C PRO A 36 -18.40 -7.89 6.37
N ASP A 37 -18.68 -7.41 5.16
CA ASP A 37 -18.36 -8.13 3.93
C ASP A 37 -18.26 -7.19 2.72
N PRO A 38 -17.62 -7.66 1.62
CA PRO A 38 -17.46 -6.92 0.37
C PRO A 38 -18.76 -6.39 -0.28
N TYR A 39 -19.87 -7.12 -0.15
CA TYR A 39 -21.12 -6.74 -0.80
C TYR A 39 -21.76 -5.55 -0.08
N ILE A 40 -21.82 -5.61 1.26
CA ILE A 40 -22.26 -4.49 2.09
C ILE A 40 -21.30 -3.31 1.96
N ALA A 41 -19.99 -3.58 1.90
CA ALA A 41 -18.98 -2.54 1.69
C ALA A 41 -19.26 -1.76 0.40
N ARG A 42 -19.52 -2.44 -0.72
CA ARG A 42 -19.83 -1.79 -2.00
C ARG A 42 -21.04 -0.87 -1.93
N GLU A 43 -22.13 -1.31 -1.30
CA GLU A 43 -23.32 -0.48 -1.15
C GLU A 43 -23.06 0.73 -0.24
N LYS A 44 -22.31 0.54 0.85
CA LYS A 44 -21.91 1.63 1.75
C LYS A 44 -20.93 2.62 1.12
N ILE A 45 -20.03 2.18 0.25
CA ILE A 45 -19.13 3.07 -0.50
C ILE A 45 -19.96 4.05 -1.34
N LYS A 46 -20.97 3.55 -2.06
CA LYS A 46 -21.87 4.39 -2.87
C LYS A 46 -22.70 5.33 -2.01
N ALA A 47 -23.29 4.83 -0.93
CA ALA A 47 -24.20 5.59 -0.08
C ALA A 47 -23.47 6.64 0.76
N LEU A 48 -22.29 6.30 1.27
CA LEU A 48 -21.55 7.16 2.19
C LEU A 48 -20.48 7.98 1.49
N ASN A 49 -19.97 7.60 0.31
CA ASN A 49 -18.87 8.28 -0.38
C ASN A 49 -17.67 8.57 0.55
N PRO A 50 -17.05 7.55 1.16
CA PRO A 50 -15.89 7.72 2.05
C PRO A 50 -14.65 8.21 1.29
N ASP A 51 -13.76 8.92 1.99
CA ASP A 51 -12.48 9.38 1.44
C ASP A 51 -11.41 8.27 1.51
N VAL A 52 -11.48 7.37 2.50
CA VAL A 52 -10.55 6.24 2.68
C VAL A 52 -11.29 5.00 3.15
N ILE A 53 -10.84 3.82 2.71
CA ILE A 53 -11.30 2.52 3.22
C ILE A 53 -10.18 1.85 4.01
N THR A 54 -10.51 1.32 5.20
CA THR A 54 -9.70 0.26 5.81
C THR A 54 -10.27 -1.09 5.39
N LEU A 55 -9.42 -1.99 4.91
CA LEU A 55 -9.87 -3.25 4.30
C LEU A 55 -9.10 -4.44 4.86
N ASP A 56 -9.82 -5.36 5.51
CA ASP A 56 -9.29 -6.64 5.91
C ASP A 56 -8.95 -7.51 4.69
N VAL A 57 -7.86 -8.27 4.79
CA VAL A 57 -7.44 -9.24 3.79
C VAL A 57 -8.33 -10.49 3.85
N GLU A 58 -8.64 -10.97 5.05
CA GLU A 58 -9.30 -12.25 5.28
C GLU A 58 -10.80 -12.02 5.50
N MET A 59 -11.63 -12.35 4.50
CA MET A 59 -13.08 -12.21 4.62
C MET A 59 -13.82 -13.40 3.99
N PRO A 60 -14.98 -13.79 4.54
CA PRO A 60 -15.77 -14.89 4.00
C PRO A 60 -16.42 -14.52 2.65
N ARG A 61 -16.65 -15.54 1.81
CA ARG A 61 -17.25 -15.48 0.45
C ARG A 61 -16.36 -14.85 -0.63
N MET A 62 -15.78 -13.68 -0.35
CA MET A 62 -14.83 -13.01 -1.24
C MET A 62 -13.73 -12.41 -0.38
N ASP A 63 -12.49 -12.78 -0.66
CA ASP A 63 -11.34 -12.24 0.05
C ASP A 63 -11.16 -10.73 -0.24
N GLY A 64 -10.46 -10.04 0.66
CA GLY A 64 -10.22 -8.60 0.56
C GLY A 64 -9.43 -8.22 -0.69
N ILE A 65 -8.58 -9.11 -1.20
CA ILE A 65 -7.77 -8.85 -2.40
C ILE A 65 -8.62 -8.82 -3.66
N THR A 66 -9.50 -9.79 -3.82
CA THR A 66 -10.46 -9.87 -4.93
C THR A 66 -11.42 -8.70 -4.87
N PHE A 67 -11.84 -8.29 -3.67
CA PHE A 67 -12.64 -7.08 -3.51
C PHE A 67 -11.87 -5.82 -3.91
N LEU A 68 -10.63 -5.66 -3.44
CA LEU A 68 -9.75 -4.55 -3.80
C LEU A 68 -9.55 -4.45 -5.31
N GLU A 69 -9.24 -5.56 -5.98
CA GLU A 69 -9.05 -5.57 -7.44
C GLU A 69 -10.30 -5.07 -8.20
N LYS A 70 -11.49 -5.54 -7.80
CA LYS A 70 -12.76 -5.09 -8.38
C LYS A 70 -13.06 -3.63 -8.07
N LEU A 71 -12.79 -3.20 -6.84
CA LEU A 71 -12.94 -1.82 -6.40
C LEU A 71 -12.04 -0.90 -7.22
N MET A 72 -10.76 -1.23 -7.34
CA MET A 72 -9.76 -0.40 -8.04
C MET A 72 -10.01 -0.30 -9.54
N ARG A 73 -10.69 -1.28 -10.15
CA ARG A 73 -11.14 -1.22 -11.55
C ARG A 73 -12.39 -0.38 -11.74
N GLY A 74 -13.39 -0.50 -10.87
CA GLY A 74 -14.69 0.14 -11.04
C GLY A 74 -14.81 1.52 -10.39
N HIS A 75 -14.14 1.73 -9.26
CA HIS A 75 -14.16 2.94 -8.46
C HIS A 75 -12.85 3.09 -7.66
N PRO A 76 -11.72 3.41 -8.33
CA PRO A 76 -10.43 3.56 -7.66
C PRO A 76 -10.50 4.64 -6.58
N MET A 77 -10.12 4.28 -5.36
CA MET A 77 -10.11 5.17 -4.22
C MET A 77 -9.08 4.73 -3.18
N PRO A 78 -8.70 5.58 -2.21
CA PRO A 78 -7.70 5.23 -1.22
C PRO A 78 -8.12 4.03 -0.35
N VAL A 79 -7.29 3.00 -0.34
CA VAL A 79 -7.46 1.81 0.52
C VAL A 79 -6.20 1.59 1.34
N VAL A 80 -6.37 1.41 2.64
CA VAL A 80 -5.33 0.94 3.57
C VAL A 80 -5.69 -0.47 4.01
N MET A 81 -4.83 -1.43 3.72
CA MET A 81 -5.05 -2.83 4.08
C MET A 81 -4.85 -3.05 5.57
N VAL A 82 -5.67 -3.89 6.19
CA VAL A 82 -5.52 -4.34 7.57
C VAL A 82 -5.18 -5.82 7.53
N SER A 83 -3.97 -6.18 7.94
CA SER A 83 -3.42 -7.51 7.68
C SER A 83 -2.90 -8.22 8.93
N SER A 84 -2.93 -9.54 8.93
CA SER A 84 -2.34 -10.38 9.97
C SER A 84 -0.81 -10.47 9.83
N LEU A 85 -0.09 -10.68 10.93
CA LEU A 85 1.38 -10.83 10.96
C LEU A 85 1.85 -12.24 10.52
N THR A 86 1.11 -12.91 9.65
CA THR A 86 1.47 -14.23 9.11
C THR A 86 2.31 -14.08 7.84
N GLU A 87 3.10 -15.09 7.47
CA GLU A 87 3.89 -15.05 6.24
C GLU A 87 2.99 -14.99 4.99
N ALA A 88 1.91 -15.79 4.98
CA ALA A 88 0.88 -15.72 3.96
C ALA A 88 0.22 -14.32 3.91
N GLY A 89 -0.06 -13.73 5.08
CA GLY A 89 -0.56 -12.36 5.19
C GLY A 89 0.39 -11.32 4.59
N CYS A 90 1.70 -11.46 4.81
CA CYS A 90 2.72 -10.57 4.25
C CYS A 90 2.71 -10.59 2.71
N GLN A 91 2.79 -11.77 2.10
CA GLN A 91 2.75 -11.92 0.64
C GLN A 91 1.46 -11.34 0.04
N THR A 92 0.33 -11.65 0.68
CA THR A 92 -1.00 -11.20 0.24
C THR A 92 -1.13 -9.68 0.31
N THR A 93 -0.57 -9.06 1.34
CA THR A 93 -0.58 -7.61 1.51
C THR A 93 0.32 -6.91 0.49
N LEU A 94 1.52 -7.44 0.21
CA LEU A 94 2.37 -6.90 -0.84
C LEU A 94 1.67 -6.99 -2.21
N ARG A 95 0.93 -8.07 -2.46
CA ARG A 95 0.08 -8.16 -3.66
C ARG A 95 -1.02 -7.10 -3.67
N ALA A 96 -1.60 -6.76 -2.52
CA ALA A 96 -2.59 -5.69 -2.42
C ALA A 96 -2.01 -4.32 -2.84
N LEU A 97 -0.76 -4.02 -2.46
CA LEU A 97 -0.08 -2.77 -2.82
C LEU A 97 0.07 -2.64 -4.35
N GLU A 98 0.42 -3.72 -5.03
CA GLU A 98 0.47 -3.75 -6.51
C GLU A 98 -0.89 -3.58 -7.17
N LEU A 99 -1.96 -4.05 -6.52
CA LEU A 99 -3.34 -3.83 -6.95
C LEU A 99 -3.83 -2.42 -6.62
N GLY A 100 -2.96 -1.57 -6.08
CA GLY A 100 -3.19 -0.16 -5.85
C GLY A 100 -3.74 0.20 -4.48
N ALA A 101 -3.63 -0.71 -3.49
CA ALA A 101 -3.70 -0.27 -2.10
C ALA A 101 -2.58 0.75 -1.81
N VAL A 102 -2.89 1.76 -0.99
CA VAL A 102 -1.96 2.85 -0.71
C VAL A 102 -0.92 2.44 0.34
N ASP A 103 -1.36 1.69 1.34
CA ASP A 103 -0.53 1.23 2.45
C ASP A 103 -1.22 0.07 3.18
N PHE A 104 -0.60 -0.41 4.24
CA PHE A 104 -1.17 -1.40 5.15
C PHE A 104 -0.82 -1.12 6.61
N ILE A 105 -1.63 -1.68 7.51
CA ILE A 105 -1.44 -1.73 8.96
C ILE A 105 -1.53 -3.19 9.43
N THR A 106 -0.79 -3.54 10.47
CA THR A 106 -0.93 -4.84 11.11
C THR A 106 -2.12 -4.84 12.07
N LYS A 107 -2.91 -5.91 12.10
CA LYS A 107 -4.01 -6.07 13.05
C LYS A 107 -3.48 -5.92 14.48
N PRO A 108 -4.08 -5.04 15.31
CA PRO A 108 -3.67 -4.85 16.69
C PRO A 108 -3.87 -6.14 17.49
N LYS A 109 -2.90 -6.46 18.35
CA LYS A 109 -3.04 -7.55 19.32
C LYS A 109 -3.91 -7.06 20.48
N ILE A 110 -5.10 -7.64 20.62
CA ILE A 110 -6.14 -7.16 21.55
C ILE A 110 -5.72 -7.30 23.03
N ASP A 111 -4.84 -8.25 23.34
CA ASP A 111 -4.41 -8.55 24.72
C ASP A 111 -3.36 -7.58 25.29
N LEU A 112 -2.79 -6.69 24.47
CA LEU A 112 -1.74 -5.76 24.87
C LEU A 112 -2.29 -4.33 24.87
N ARG A 113 -2.74 -3.85 26.03
CA ARG A 113 -3.08 -2.43 26.22
C ARG A 113 -1.88 -1.53 25.97
N GLU A 114 -0.68 -2.00 26.33
CA GLU A 114 0.60 -1.38 26.00
C GLU A 114 0.85 -1.55 24.48
N GLY A 115 0.92 -0.43 23.75
CA GLY A 115 1.11 -0.41 22.30
C GLY A 115 -0.13 -0.04 21.49
N MET A 116 -1.34 0.03 22.09
CA MET A 116 -2.53 0.50 21.37
C MET A 116 -2.44 1.97 20.94
N ASP A 117 -1.69 2.80 21.66
CA ASP A 117 -1.47 4.20 21.30
C ASP A 117 -0.54 4.33 20.09
N GLU A 118 0.53 3.53 20.04
CA GLU A 118 1.45 3.50 18.89
C GLU A 118 0.72 3.01 17.63
N VAL A 119 -0.06 1.93 17.74
CA VAL A 119 -0.87 1.43 16.62
C VAL A 119 -1.93 2.45 16.20
N ALA A 120 -2.53 3.18 17.14
CA ALA A 120 -3.45 4.26 16.81
C ALA A 120 -2.74 5.36 16.01
N GLN A 121 -1.57 5.82 16.48
CA GLN A 121 -0.79 6.86 15.81
C GLN A 121 -0.38 6.44 14.40
N ASP A 122 0.11 5.21 14.22
CA ASP A 122 0.49 4.69 12.90
C ASP A 122 -0.73 4.58 11.97
N LEU A 123 -1.85 4.04 12.46
CA LEU A 123 -3.09 3.96 11.70
C LEU A 123 -3.59 5.34 11.28
N ILE A 124 -3.64 6.31 12.20
CA ILE A 124 -4.07 7.69 11.93
C ILE A 124 -3.16 8.33 10.88
N ALA A 125 -1.83 8.19 11.01
CA ALA A 125 -0.87 8.73 10.06
C ALA A 125 -1.08 8.15 8.65
N LYS A 126 -1.25 6.82 8.55
CA LYS A 126 -1.50 6.14 7.27
C LYS A 126 -2.83 6.55 6.64
N ILE A 127 -3.89 6.73 7.44
CA ILE A 127 -5.19 7.23 6.94
C ILE A 127 -5.08 8.65 6.42
N LYS A 128 -4.42 9.55 7.15
CA LYS A 128 -4.21 10.94 6.70
C LYS A 128 -3.38 11.00 5.41
N ALA A 129 -2.31 10.21 5.34
CA ALA A 129 -1.51 10.09 4.13
C ALA A 129 -2.34 9.53 2.95
N ALA A 130 -3.11 8.47 3.17
CA ALA A 130 -3.96 7.86 2.16
C ALA A 130 -5.07 8.79 1.66
N ALA A 131 -5.68 9.59 2.54
CA ALA A 131 -6.68 10.59 2.15
C ALA A 131 -6.13 11.65 1.19
N SER A 132 -4.82 11.95 1.28
CA SER A 132 -4.12 12.86 0.37
C SER A 132 -3.54 12.17 -0.88
N ALA A 133 -3.59 10.85 -0.94
CA ALA A 133 -2.96 10.07 -2.00
C ALA A 133 -3.68 10.25 -3.33
N ARG A 134 -2.91 10.44 -4.40
CA ARG A 134 -3.45 10.47 -5.77
C ARG A 134 -3.56 9.05 -6.31
N VAL A 135 -4.67 8.40 -5.99
CA VAL A 135 -4.96 7.05 -6.47
C VAL A 135 -5.21 7.09 -7.97
N ARG A 136 -4.31 6.49 -8.74
CA ARG A 136 -4.48 6.36 -10.19
C ARG A 136 -5.32 5.11 -10.47
N PRO A 137 -6.23 5.16 -11.46
CA PRO A 137 -6.91 3.96 -11.91
C PRO A 137 -5.87 2.90 -12.30
N LEU A 138 -6.15 1.64 -11.97
CA LEU A 138 -5.47 0.51 -12.58
C LEU A 138 -5.83 0.53 -14.07
N LEU A 139 -5.11 1.33 -14.86
CA LEU A 139 -5.14 1.21 -16.29
C LEU A 139 -4.68 -0.22 -16.55
N VAL A 140 -5.61 -1.04 -17.07
CA VAL A 140 -5.30 -2.34 -17.66
C VAL A 140 -4.01 -2.13 -18.42
N LYS A 141 -2.95 -2.83 -18.00
CA LYS A 141 -1.65 -2.84 -18.65
C LYS A 141 -1.96 -2.92 -20.13
N ARG A 142 -1.87 -1.79 -20.85
CA ARG A 142 -2.20 -1.76 -22.28
C ARG A 142 -1.31 -2.84 -22.83
N GLU A 143 -1.92 -3.90 -23.37
CA GLU A 143 -1.18 -4.91 -24.09
C GLU A 143 -0.18 -4.16 -24.97
N ALA A 144 1.08 -4.56 -24.87
CA ALA A 144 2.18 -3.94 -25.56
C ALA A 144 1.87 -3.94 -27.07
N SER A 145 1.26 -2.86 -27.51
CA SER A 145 0.78 -2.64 -28.85
C SER A 145 0.74 -1.13 -29.03
N GLU A 146 1.68 -0.69 -29.88
CA GLU A 146 1.76 0.64 -30.47
C GLU A 146 2.18 1.78 -29.55
N SER A 147 3.40 1.70 -29.02
CA SER A 147 4.22 2.88 -28.69
C SER A 147 5.73 2.60 -28.78
N GLU A 148 6.15 1.82 -29.79
CA GLU A 148 7.59 1.63 -30.08
C GLU A 148 8.26 2.92 -30.61
N THR A 149 7.51 3.97 -30.94
CA THR A 149 8.08 5.16 -31.60
C THR A 149 8.37 6.36 -30.68
N LYS A 150 8.09 6.29 -29.37
CA LYS A 150 8.42 7.39 -28.43
C LYS A 150 9.44 7.04 -27.34
N TYR A 151 9.77 5.76 -27.17
CA TYR A 151 10.87 5.33 -26.28
C TYR A 151 12.25 5.35 -26.94
N ALA A 152 12.32 5.46 -28.27
CA ALA A 152 13.59 5.61 -28.99
C ALA A 152 14.36 6.90 -28.62
N SER A 153 13.72 7.89 -27.99
CA SER A 153 14.38 9.16 -27.58
C SER A 153 14.73 9.26 -26.09
N ARG A 154 14.46 8.23 -25.27
CA ARG A 154 14.99 8.12 -23.89
C ARG A 154 16.11 7.08 -23.76
N ASN A 155 16.52 6.47 -24.87
CA ASN A 155 17.61 5.50 -24.91
C ASN A 155 19.02 6.11 -24.93
N THR A 156 19.18 7.39 -24.60
CA THR A 156 20.51 8.04 -24.48
C THR A 156 21.27 7.68 -23.19
N LEU A 157 20.86 6.64 -22.46
CA LEU A 157 21.70 6.02 -21.42
C LEU A 157 22.43 4.76 -21.92
N HIS A 158 22.23 4.34 -23.17
CA HIS A 158 23.10 3.37 -23.84
C HIS A 158 24.34 4.05 -24.45
N GLY A 159 25.02 4.84 -23.63
CA GLY A 159 26.42 5.17 -23.87
C GLY A 159 27.23 3.91 -23.60
N SER A 160 27.71 3.28 -24.66
CA SER A 160 28.79 2.31 -24.65
C SER A 160 30.04 2.94 -24.02
N SER A 161 30.02 3.02 -22.70
CA SER A 161 31.22 3.19 -21.92
C SER A 161 31.40 1.88 -21.17
N SER A 162 32.52 1.22 -21.47
CA SER A 162 33.23 0.40 -20.50
C SER A 162 33.62 1.31 -19.32
N ALA A 163 32.62 1.82 -18.60
CA ALA A 163 32.82 2.60 -17.40
C ALA A 163 33.27 1.58 -16.37
N MET A 164 34.58 1.55 -16.13
CA MET A 164 35.17 1.02 -14.92
C MET A 164 34.20 1.29 -13.77
N ILE A 165 33.85 0.25 -13.02
CA ILE A 165 33.15 0.37 -11.75
C ILE A 165 33.91 1.44 -10.97
N LYS A 166 33.37 2.68 -10.93
CA LYS A 166 33.98 3.75 -10.15
C LYS A 166 33.98 3.26 -8.71
N THR A 167 35.14 3.38 -8.08
CA THR A 167 35.44 2.84 -6.76
C THR A 167 34.35 3.19 -5.74
N THR A 168 34.24 2.30 -4.76
CA THR A 168 33.23 2.05 -3.71
C THR A 168 32.80 3.21 -2.79
N ASP A 169 33.04 4.47 -3.14
CA ASP A 169 32.81 5.62 -2.26
C ASP A 169 31.44 6.29 -2.45
N THR A 170 30.65 5.85 -3.43
CA THR A 170 29.32 6.41 -3.72
C THR A 170 28.24 5.42 -3.32
N ILE A 171 27.32 5.87 -2.48
CA ILE A 171 26.09 5.15 -2.14
C ILE A 171 24.87 6.02 -2.46
N ILE A 172 23.77 5.38 -2.83
CA ILE A 172 22.46 6.02 -2.95
C ILE A 172 21.67 5.67 -1.70
N ALA A 173 21.12 6.65 -0.98
CA ALA A 173 20.27 6.40 0.18
C ALA A 173 18.83 6.83 -0.13
N ILE A 174 17.87 5.93 0.08
CA ILE A 174 16.44 6.15 -0.13
C ILE A 174 15.70 5.94 1.19
N GLY A 175 14.93 6.93 1.62
CA GLY A 175 14.00 6.82 2.76
C GLY A 175 12.55 6.89 2.28
N SER A 176 11.68 6.01 2.78
CA SER A 176 10.31 5.87 2.29
C SER A 176 9.32 5.38 3.37
N SER A 177 8.04 5.69 3.20
CA SER A 177 6.95 5.32 4.12
C SER A 177 5.68 4.95 3.35
N THR A 178 4.59 5.71 3.48
CA THR A 178 3.30 5.41 2.83
C THR A 178 3.38 5.52 1.31
N GLY A 179 2.92 4.49 0.61
CA GLY A 179 3.11 4.32 -0.84
C GLY A 179 4.55 4.06 -1.28
N GLY A 180 5.49 4.02 -0.33
CA GLY A 180 6.93 3.87 -0.59
C GLY A 180 7.29 2.52 -1.20
N THR A 181 6.56 1.46 -0.87
CA THR A 181 6.82 0.10 -1.38
C THR A 181 6.77 0.03 -2.90
N GLU A 182 5.76 0.63 -3.51
CA GLU A 182 5.60 0.66 -4.97
C GLU A 182 6.49 1.75 -5.59
N ALA A 183 6.63 2.91 -4.94
CA ALA A 183 7.48 3.98 -5.46
C ALA A 183 8.96 3.57 -5.53
N VAL A 184 9.45 2.84 -4.53
CA VAL A 184 10.82 2.32 -4.51
C VAL A 184 11.00 1.21 -5.53
N LYS A 185 10.01 0.31 -5.69
CA LYS A 185 10.02 -0.69 -6.77
C LYS A 185 10.18 -0.03 -8.14
N ASP A 186 9.37 0.98 -8.44
CA ASP A 186 9.43 1.72 -9.72
C ASP A 186 10.81 2.36 -9.95
N VAL A 187 11.48 2.82 -8.88
CA VAL A 187 12.86 3.32 -8.98
C VAL A 187 13.82 2.18 -9.28
N LEU A 188 13.77 1.09 -8.52
CA LEU A 188 14.68 -0.06 -8.63
C LEU A 188 14.60 -0.74 -10.00
N GLU A 189 13.39 -0.93 -10.55
CA GLU A 189 13.19 -1.54 -11.87
C GLU A 189 13.81 -0.73 -13.03
N LEU A 190 14.13 0.54 -12.80
CA LEU A 190 14.77 1.42 -13.80
C LEU A 190 16.29 1.52 -13.63
N LEU A 191 16.86 0.96 -12.56
CA LEU A 191 18.29 1.07 -12.29
C LEU A 191 19.09 0.06 -13.14
N PRO A 192 20.18 0.48 -13.81
CA PRO A 192 21.03 -0.45 -14.53
C PRO A 192 21.89 -1.31 -13.58
N PRO A 193 22.39 -2.48 -14.03
CA PRO A 193 23.20 -3.38 -13.19
C PRO A 193 24.51 -2.78 -12.63
N ASN A 194 25.00 -1.69 -13.23
CA ASN A 194 26.20 -0.98 -12.80
C ASN A 194 25.90 0.20 -11.86
N THR A 195 24.69 0.29 -11.31
CA THR A 195 24.31 1.32 -10.33
C THR A 195 25.12 1.16 -9.04
N PRO A 196 25.57 2.24 -8.39
CA PRO A 196 26.19 2.17 -7.06
C PRO A 196 25.26 1.52 -6.02
N PRO A 197 25.79 1.01 -4.89
CA PRO A 197 24.97 0.42 -3.84
C PRO A 197 23.84 1.35 -3.38
N VAL A 198 22.62 0.80 -3.28
CA VAL A 198 21.43 1.52 -2.83
C VAL A 198 21.04 1.03 -1.44
N LEU A 199 21.12 1.92 -0.45
CA LEU A 199 20.63 1.71 0.91
C LEU A 199 19.19 2.23 1.01
N ILE A 200 18.27 1.38 1.46
CA ILE A 200 16.84 1.71 1.54
C ILE A 200 16.36 1.57 2.97
N THR A 201 15.76 2.63 3.51
CA THR A 201 14.98 2.60 4.74
C THR A 201 13.51 2.77 4.39
N GLN A 202 12.72 1.74 4.66
CA GLN A 202 11.27 1.74 4.42
C GLN A 202 10.57 1.51 5.75
N HIS A 203 9.67 2.41 6.14
CA HIS A 203 8.84 2.23 7.32
C HIS A 203 7.89 1.05 7.06
N MET A 204 8.18 -0.09 7.71
CA MET A 204 7.53 -1.36 7.46
C MET A 204 7.74 -2.30 8.67
N PRO A 205 6.75 -3.13 9.03
CA PRO A 205 6.92 -4.09 10.13
C PRO A 205 7.99 -5.15 9.82
N GLU A 206 8.67 -5.65 10.85
CA GLU A 206 9.81 -6.57 10.76
C GLU A 206 9.57 -7.77 9.83
N ARG A 207 8.40 -8.40 9.89
CA ARG A 207 8.09 -9.59 9.06
C ARG A 207 7.91 -9.27 7.57
N PHE A 208 7.59 -8.02 7.23
CA PHE A 208 7.34 -7.60 5.86
C PHE A 208 8.61 -7.19 5.13
N THR A 209 9.64 -6.72 5.86
CA THR A 209 10.87 -6.21 5.24
C THR A 209 11.60 -7.28 4.45
N LYS A 210 11.74 -8.49 5.01
CA LYS A 210 12.34 -9.63 4.31
C LYS A 210 11.53 -10.02 3.08
N THR A 211 10.22 -10.23 3.22
CA THR A 211 9.35 -10.62 2.10
C THR A 211 9.36 -9.58 0.98
N TRP A 212 9.41 -8.29 1.32
CA TRP A 212 9.52 -7.21 0.33
C TRP A 212 10.89 -7.22 -0.36
N ALA A 213 11.99 -7.38 0.39
CA ALA A 213 13.33 -7.46 -0.18
C ALA A 213 13.51 -8.67 -1.12
N ASP A 214 13.07 -9.86 -0.70
CA ASP A 214 13.10 -11.08 -1.51
C ASP A 214 12.30 -10.90 -2.81
N ARG A 215 11.18 -10.16 -2.75
CA ARG A 215 10.38 -9.82 -3.92
C ARG A 215 11.10 -8.86 -4.87
N MET A 216 11.73 -7.80 -4.36
CA MET A 216 12.51 -6.87 -5.19
C MET A 216 13.63 -7.61 -5.92
N ASN A 217 14.36 -8.48 -5.22
CA ASN A 217 15.41 -9.32 -5.81
C ASN A 217 14.90 -10.28 -6.91
N GLY A 218 13.60 -10.59 -6.94
CA GLY A 218 12.98 -11.36 -8.02
C GLY A 218 12.55 -10.53 -9.22
N LEU A 219 12.48 -9.20 -9.09
CA LEU A 219 11.99 -8.27 -10.13
C LEU A 219 13.09 -7.44 -10.78
N CYS A 220 14.14 -7.07 -10.02
CA CYS A 220 15.24 -6.21 -10.47
C CYS A 220 16.61 -6.84 -10.18
#